data_AF-A5N7G8-F1
#
_entry.id   AF-A5N7G8-F1
#
_cell.length_a   1.000
_cell.length_b   1.000
_cell.length_c   1.000
_cell.angle_alpha   90.00
_cell.angle_beta   90.00
_cell.angle_gamma   90.00
#
_symmetry.space_group_name_H-M   'P 1'
#
loop_
_entity.id
_entity.type
_entity.pdbx_description
1 polymer ?
#
loop_
_entity_poly.entity_id
_entity_poly.type
_entity_poly.pdbx_seq_one_letter_code
_entity_poly.pdbx_strand_id
1 'polypeptide(L)'
;MRRTKVFKNWKREGFTLIELMLVVAIILILLGFLIPKFSSYQNKVKTTKAINTAKQIHTAAMASYGDNEGNFNEEDVKSYVSELTSAENLQIQENSSNTQFITVNYKSHENTYTLEIDAKGNSCIVKQGEKQIYPK
;
A
#
# COMPACT_ATOMS: atom_id res chain seq x y z
N MET A 1 71.11 -19.37 3.72
CA MET A 1 70.43 -19.48 2.41
C MET A 1 69.06 -18.83 2.49
N ARG A 2 68.80 -17.71 1.79
CA ARG A 2 67.47 -17.05 1.76
C ARG A 2 66.82 -17.33 0.40
N ARG A 3 65.70 -18.08 0.37
CA ARG A 3 64.90 -18.30 -0.84
C ARG A 3 64.00 -17.08 -1.07
N THR A 4 64.24 -16.36 -2.16
CA THR A 4 63.35 -15.29 -2.63
C THR A 4 62.14 -15.93 -3.31
N LYS A 5 60.93 -15.66 -2.79
CA LYS A 5 59.68 -16.04 -3.46
C LYS A 5 59.44 -15.08 -4.62
N VAL A 6 59.46 -15.59 -5.84
CA VAL A 6 59.07 -14.85 -7.05
C VAL A 6 57.55 -14.69 -7.03
N PHE A 7 57.06 -13.46 -6.91
CA PHE A 7 55.64 -13.17 -7.05
C PHE A 7 55.25 -13.30 -8.54
N LYS A 8 54.41 -14.29 -8.83
CA LYS A 8 53.84 -14.51 -10.16
C LYS A 8 52.88 -13.36 -10.46
N ASN A 9 53.29 -12.41 -11.30
CA ASN A 9 52.41 -11.35 -11.79
C ASN A 9 51.32 -11.97 -12.67
N TRP A 10 50.09 -12.06 -12.14
CA TRP A 10 48.92 -12.29 -12.99
C TRP A 10 48.72 -11.05 -13.86
N LYS A 11 48.81 -11.23 -15.18
CA LYS A 11 48.43 -10.20 -16.14
C LYS A 11 46.98 -9.82 -15.84
N ARG A 12 46.74 -8.53 -15.58
CA ARG A 12 45.39 -8.00 -15.47
C ARG A 12 44.80 -7.99 -16.87
N GLU A 13 43.88 -8.91 -17.14
CA GLU A 13 43.11 -8.89 -18.38
C GLU A 13 42.13 -7.72 -18.31
N GLY A 14 42.20 -6.83 -19.29
CA GLY A 14 41.28 -5.69 -19.41
C GLY A 14 39.98 -6.12 -20.08
N PHE A 15 38.88 -5.49 -19.69
CA PHE A 15 37.57 -5.73 -20.29
C PHE A 15 37.55 -5.21 -21.73
N THR A 16 37.01 -6.01 -22.65
CA THR A 16 36.88 -5.58 -24.05
C THR A 16 35.65 -4.69 -24.24
N LEU A 17 35.72 -3.75 -25.18
CA LEU A 17 34.61 -2.84 -25.50
C LEU A 17 33.38 -3.63 -26.02
N ILE A 18 33.63 -4.74 -26.70
CA ILE A 18 32.59 -5.63 -27.22
C ILE A 18 31.86 -6.39 -26.11
N GLU A 19 32.56 -6.85 -25.07
CA GLU A 19 31.93 -7.47 -23.90
C GLU A 19 30.99 -6.48 -23.20
N LEU A 20 31.40 -5.21 -23.09
CA LEU A 20 30.56 -4.19 -22.47
C LEU A 20 29.31 -3.92 -23.31
N MET A 21 29.46 -3.82 -24.63
CA MET A 21 28.35 -3.57 -25.53
C MET A 21 27.31 -4.70 -25.49
N LEU A 22 27.77 -5.95 -25.46
CA LEU A 22 26.91 -7.12 -25.38
C LEU A 22 26.16 -7.20 -24.05
N VAL A 23 26.81 -6.83 -22.93
CA VAL A 23 26.16 -6.77 -21.61
C VAL A 23 25.04 -5.74 -21.60
N VAL A 24 25.29 -4.52 -22.09
CA VAL A 24 24.25 -3.48 -22.13
C VAL A 24 23.11 -3.89 -23.07
N ALA A 25 23.40 -4.53 -24.20
CA ALA A 25 22.39 -5.06 -25.12
C ALA A 25 21.45 -6.07 -24.42
N ILE A 26 21.99 -7.01 -23.65
CA ILE A 26 21.18 -7.99 -22.91
C ILE A 26 20.36 -7.32 -21.80
N ILE A 27 20.94 -6.37 -21.04
CA ILE A 27 20.23 -5.64 -20.00
C ILE A 27 19.02 -4.89 -20.58
N LEU A 28 19.16 -4.25 -21.75
CA LEU A 28 18.07 -3.53 -22.40
C LEU A 28 16.91 -4.45 -22.83
N ILE A 29 17.21 -5.64 -23.33
CA ILE A 29 16.20 -6.66 -23.69
C ILE A 29 15.42 -7.09 -22.44
N LEU A 30 16.12 -7.37 -21.33
CA LEU A 30 15.50 -7.79 -20.07
C LEU A 30 14.63 -6.67 -19.46
N LEU A 31 15.12 -5.43 -19.44
CA LEU A 31 14.37 -4.28 -18.93
C LEU A 31 13.09 -4.02 -19.74
N GLY A 32 13.13 -4.21 -21.06
CA GLY A 32 11.96 -4.05 -21.93
C GLY A 32 10.78 -4.94 -21.53
N PHE A 33 11.05 -6.18 -21.11
CA PHE A 33 10.01 -7.10 -20.61
C PHE A 33 9.57 -6.77 -19.17
N LEU A 34 10.49 -6.29 -18.33
CA LEU A 34 10.25 -6.11 -16.89
C LEU A 34 9.36 -4.90 -16.58
N ILE A 35 9.56 -3.77 -17.28
CA ILE A 35 8.84 -2.50 -17.03
C ILE A 35 7.31 -2.64 -17.08
N PRO A 36 6.67 -3.22 -18.12
CA PRO A 36 5.21 -3.28 -18.17
C PRO A 36 4.61 -4.16 -17.07
N LYS A 37 5.30 -5.26 -16.70
CA LYS A 37 4.87 -6.15 -15.61
C LYS A 37 4.94 -5.45 -14.25
N PHE A 38 5.95 -4.61 -14.04
CA PHE A 38 6.13 -3.87 -12.80
C PHE A 38 4.98 -2.87 -12.53
N SER A 39 4.45 -2.21 -13.56
CA SER A 39 3.34 -1.26 -13.41
C SER A 39 2.06 -1.90 -12.84
N SER A 40 1.66 -3.07 -13.37
CA SER A 40 0.49 -3.79 -12.85
C SER A 40 0.69 -4.27 -11.41
N TYR A 41 1.91 -4.71 -11.08
CA TYR A 41 2.26 -5.13 -9.73
C TYR A 41 2.18 -3.96 -8.73
N GLN A 42 2.74 -2.80 -9.10
CA GLN A 42 2.67 -1.58 -8.30
C GLN A 42 1.22 -1.18 -8.00
N ASN A 43 0.33 -1.23 -9.00
CA ASN A 43 -1.09 -0.93 -8.80
C ASN A 43 -1.76 -1.92 -7.82
N LYS A 44 -1.47 -3.22 -7.92
CA LYS A 44 -1.97 -4.22 -6.98
C LYS A 44 -1.47 -3.99 -5.55
N VAL A 45 -0.21 -3.61 -5.39
CA VAL A 45 0.38 -3.26 -4.09
C VAL A 45 -0.33 -2.04 -3.51
N LYS A 46 -0.56 -1.00 -4.31
CA LYS A 46 -1.31 0.21 -3.89
C LYS A 46 -2.73 -0.14 -3.44
N THR A 47 -3.48 -0.94 -4.20
CA THR A 47 -4.82 -1.38 -3.82
C THR A 47 -4.81 -2.23 -2.54
N THR A 48 -3.85 -3.14 -2.41
CA THR A 48 -3.73 -4.00 -1.22
C THR A 48 -3.41 -3.17 0.03
N LYS A 49 -2.51 -2.17 -0.10
CA LYS A 49 -2.21 -1.22 0.96
C LYS A 49 -3.47 -0.44 1.37
N ALA A 50 -4.23 0.07 0.40
CA ALA A 50 -5.47 0.79 0.66
C ALA A 50 -6.51 -0.06 1.40
N ILE A 51 -6.68 -1.33 1.03
CA ILE A 51 -7.57 -2.27 1.72
C ILE A 51 -7.08 -2.52 3.15
N ASN A 52 -5.78 -2.69 3.37
CA ASN A 52 -5.22 -2.89 4.70
C ASN A 52 -5.43 -1.67 5.60
N THR A 53 -5.23 -0.46 5.08
CA THR A 53 -5.58 0.77 5.80
C THR A 53 -7.08 0.83 6.11
N ALA A 54 -7.94 0.47 5.16
CA ALA A 54 -9.39 0.41 5.39
C ALA A 54 -9.76 -0.53 6.54
N LYS A 55 -9.11 -1.70 6.62
CA LYS A 55 -9.32 -2.66 7.71
C LYS A 55 -8.88 -2.11 9.07
N GLN A 56 -7.77 -1.37 9.12
CA GLN A 56 -7.33 -0.71 10.35
C GLN A 56 -8.34 0.35 10.79
N ILE A 57 -8.81 1.18 9.86
CA ILE A 57 -9.86 2.18 10.10
C ILE A 57 -11.15 1.50 10.58
N HIS A 58 -11.57 0.41 9.94
CA HIS A 58 -12.74 -0.36 10.33
C HIS A 58 -12.63 -0.89 11.76
N THR A 59 -11.49 -1.47 12.14
CA THR A 59 -11.26 -1.94 13.51
C THR A 59 -11.33 -0.79 14.51
N ALA A 60 -10.71 0.35 14.21
CA ALA A 60 -10.76 1.53 15.07
C ALA A 60 -12.19 2.11 15.19
N ALA A 61 -12.93 2.18 14.08
CA ALA A 61 -14.33 2.61 14.08
C ALA A 61 -15.22 1.65 14.88
N MET A 62 -15.01 0.34 14.78
CA MET A 62 -15.75 -0.65 15.56
C MET A 62 -15.40 -0.62 17.06
N ALA A 63 -14.17 -0.22 17.42
CA ALA A 63 -13.83 0.03 18.81
C ALA A 63 -14.65 1.20 19.37
N SER A 64 -14.67 2.34 18.66
CA SER A 64 -15.52 3.48 19.01
C SER A 64 -17.01 3.10 19.08
N TYR A 65 -17.50 2.29 18.14
CA TYR A 65 -18.88 1.80 18.13
C TYR A 65 -19.24 1.00 19.40
N GLY A 66 -18.31 0.16 19.88
CA GLY A 66 -18.49 -0.62 21.10
C GLY A 66 -18.59 0.25 22.35
N ASP A 67 -17.77 1.32 22.42
CA ASP A 67 -17.77 2.25 23.55
C ASP A 67 -18.96 3.22 23.53
N ASN A 68 -19.52 3.49 22.34
CA ASN A 68 -20.66 4.39 22.13
C ASN A 68 -22.02 3.67 22.09
N GLU A 69 -22.17 2.60 22.87
CA GLU A 69 -23.42 1.85 23.02
C GLU A 69 -24.02 1.37 21.69
N GLY A 70 -23.18 1.06 20.70
CA GLY A 70 -23.63 0.60 19.39
C GLY A 70 -24.10 1.72 18.45
N ASN A 71 -23.51 2.90 18.57
CA ASN A 71 -23.69 4.03 17.67
C ASN A 71 -22.34 4.57 17.18
N PHE A 72 -22.24 4.91 15.91
CA PHE A 72 -21.13 5.68 15.37
C PHE A 72 -21.36 7.16 15.67
N ASN A 73 -20.31 7.82 16.17
CA ASN A 73 -20.20 9.25 16.33
C ASN A 73 -18.97 9.71 15.52
N GLU A 74 -19.15 10.73 14.68
CA GLU A 74 -18.08 11.25 13.83
C GLU A 74 -16.79 11.61 14.60
N GLU A 75 -16.94 12.31 15.74
CA GLU A 75 -15.79 12.82 16.50
C GLU A 75 -15.00 11.69 17.16
N ASP A 76 -15.70 10.69 17.72
CA ASP A 76 -15.07 9.55 18.36
C ASP A 76 -14.37 8.68 17.33
N VAL A 77 -15.03 8.36 16.20
CA VAL A 77 -14.38 7.58 15.14
C VAL A 77 -13.14 8.30 14.62
N LYS A 78 -13.19 9.63 14.48
CA LYS A 78 -12.02 10.42 14.08
C LYS A 78 -10.88 10.30 15.08
N SER A 79 -11.17 10.42 16.37
CA SER A 79 -10.20 10.28 17.46
C SER A 79 -9.54 8.90 17.43
N TYR A 80 -10.34 7.84 17.47
CA TYR A 80 -9.87 6.45 17.48
C TYR A 80 -9.05 6.12 16.24
N VAL A 81 -9.50 6.53 15.05
CA VAL A 81 -8.75 6.27 13.83
C VAL A 81 -7.42 7.03 13.84
N SER A 82 -7.38 8.27 14.34
CA SER A 82 -6.13 9.04 14.42
C SER A 82 -5.13 8.51 15.46
N GLU A 83 -5.61 7.90 16.54
CA GLU A 83 -4.78 7.33 17.61
C GLU A 83 -4.27 5.93 17.26
N LEU A 84 -5.14 5.10 16.67
CA LEU A 84 -4.86 3.68 16.43
C LEU A 84 -4.31 3.40 15.03
N THR A 85 -4.32 4.39 14.13
CA THR A 85 -3.89 4.21 12.75
C THR A 85 -3.04 5.38 12.27
N SER A 86 -2.13 5.12 11.33
CA SER A 86 -1.36 6.17 10.65
C SER A 86 -2.11 6.78 9.46
N ALA A 87 -3.45 6.75 9.47
CA ALA A 87 -4.25 7.29 8.37
C ALA A 87 -4.36 8.82 8.47
N GLU A 88 -3.98 9.53 7.41
CA GLU A 88 -3.99 10.99 7.35
C GLU A 88 -5.15 11.52 6.47
N ASN A 89 -5.59 12.76 6.72
CA ASN A 89 -6.64 13.46 5.96
C ASN A 89 -7.98 12.70 5.89
N LEU A 90 -8.51 12.34 7.05
CA LEU A 90 -9.81 11.68 7.18
C LEU A 90 -10.93 12.71 7.04
N GLN A 91 -11.87 12.45 6.12
CA GLN A 91 -13.17 13.10 6.11
C GLN A 91 -14.21 12.03 6.43
N ILE A 92 -14.82 12.15 7.60
CA ILE A 92 -15.83 11.22 8.08
C ILE A 92 -17.17 11.93 7.85
N GLN A 93 -18.16 11.21 7.36
CA GLN A 93 -19.50 11.75 7.22
C GLN A 93 -20.46 10.77 7.87
N GLU A 94 -21.00 11.19 9.02
CA GLU A 94 -22.10 10.48 9.68
C GLU A 94 -23.39 10.67 8.88
N ASN A 95 -24.24 9.65 8.87
CA ASN A 95 -25.58 9.75 8.33
C ASN A 95 -26.58 9.96 9.48
N SER A 96 -27.09 11.19 9.67
CA SER A 96 -27.96 11.55 10.81
C SER A 96 -29.25 10.73 10.94
N SER A 97 -29.60 9.90 9.95
CA SER A 97 -30.77 9.00 9.99
C SER A 97 -30.44 7.57 10.41
N ASN A 98 -29.17 7.15 10.37
CA ASN A 98 -28.74 5.80 10.76
C ASN A 98 -27.34 5.85 11.38
N THR A 99 -27.30 5.97 12.71
CA THR A 99 -26.08 5.99 13.53
C THR A 99 -25.28 4.68 13.46
N GLN A 100 -25.79 3.64 12.80
CA GLN A 100 -25.10 2.36 12.61
C GLN A 100 -24.41 2.25 11.25
N PHE A 101 -24.42 3.33 10.47
CA PHE A 101 -23.73 3.44 9.19
C PHE A 101 -22.80 4.65 9.19
N ILE A 102 -21.54 4.45 8.79
CA ILE A 102 -20.57 5.53 8.66
C ILE A 102 -19.76 5.41 7.38
N THR A 103 -19.51 6.56 6.75
CA THR A 103 -18.64 6.67 5.58
C THR A 103 -17.36 7.41 5.95
N VAL A 104 -16.22 6.78 5.69
CA VAL A 104 -14.88 7.32 5.95
C VAL A 104 -14.13 7.48 4.64
N ASN A 105 -13.82 8.72 4.27
CA ASN A 105 -12.90 9.00 3.18
C ASN A 105 -11.48 9.10 3.72
N TYR A 106 -10.57 8.35 3.11
CA TYR A 106 -9.17 8.32 3.51
C TYR A 106 -8.26 8.28 2.28
N LYS A 107 -7.05 8.85 2.42
CA LYS A 107 -6.04 8.79 1.36
C LYS A 107 -5.09 7.62 1.58
N SER A 108 -4.77 6.91 0.51
CA SER A 108 -3.67 5.97 0.49
C SER A 108 -2.79 6.26 -0.71
N HIS A 109 -1.58 6.76 -0.42
CA HIS A 109 -0.63 7.26 -1.42
C HIS A 109 -1.21 8.49 -2.14
N GLU A 110 -1.54 8.43 -3.43
CA GLU A 110 -2.11 9.55 -4.20
C GLU A 110 -3.61 9.40 -4.47
N ASN A 111 -4.19 8.25 -4.13
CA ASN A 111 -5.59 7.95 -4.41
C ASN A 111 -6.45 8.11 -3.16
N THR A 112 -7.63 8.68 -3.33
CA THR A 112 -8.68 8.74 -2.30
C THR A 112 -9.53 7.47 -2.40
N TYR A 113 -9.86 6.92 -1.23
CA TYR A 113 -10.73 5.76 -1.08
C TYR A 113 -11.86 6.09 -0.11
N THR A 114 -12.99 5.44 -0.31
CA THR A 114 -14.17 5.57 0.53
C THR A 114 -14.42 4.22 1.18
N LEU A 115 -14.48 4.22 2.51
CA LEU A 115 -14.84 3.08 3.32
C LEU A 115 -16.25 3.29 3.85
N GLU A 116 -17.16 2.38 3.52
CA GLU A 116 -18.52 2.34 4.04
C GLU A 116 -18.63 1.20 5.04
N ILE A 117 -19.07 1.52 6.26
CA ILE A 117 -19.19 0.58 7.37
C ILE A 117 -20.65 0.51 7.79
N ASP A 118 -21.22 -0.68 7.78
CA ASP A 118 -22.53 -1.01 8.35
C ASP A 118 -22.34 -2.00 9.50
N ALA A 119 -22.49 -1.52 10.73
CA ALA A 119 -22.33 -2.33 11.93
C ALA A 119 -23.45 -3.38 12.09
N LYS A 120 -24.67 -3.08 11.64
CA LYS A 120 -25.83 -3.96 11.79
C LYS A 120 -25.81 -5.07 10.73
N GLY A 121 -25.47 -4.71 9.49
CA GLY A 121 -25.31 -5.63 8.38
C GLY A 121 -23.98 -6.38 8.38
N ASN A 122 -23.07 -6.05 9.30
CA ASN A 122 -21.69 -6.54 9.34
C ASN A 122 -21.00 -6.43 7.97
N SER A 123 -21.20 -5.30 7.30
CA SER A 123 -20.72 -5.06 5.94
C SER A 123 -19.69 -3.95 5.94
N CYS A 124 -18.60 -4.17 5.20
CA CYS A 124 -17.48 -3.25 5.07
C CYS A 124 -17.09 -3.19 3.60
N ILE A 125 -17.39 -2.06 2.95
CA ILE A 125 -17.20 -1.87 1.52
C ILE A 125 -16.11 -0.81 1.32
N VAL A 126 -15.12 -1.12 0.50
CA VAL A 126 -14.08 -0.17 0.10
C VAL A 126 -14.25 0.15 -1.38
N LYS A 127 -14.36 1.44 -1.69
CA LYS A 127 -14.51 1.97 -3.03
C LYS A 127 -13.34 2.90 -3.40
N GLN A 128 -13.02 2.92 -4.69
CA GLN A 128 -12.13 3.89 -5.30
C GLN A 128 -12.93 4.61 -6.39
N GLY A 129 -13.40 5.83 -6.09
CA GLY A 129 -14.42 6.48 -6.91
C GLY A 129 -15.72 5.64 -6.92
N GLU A 130 -16.25 5.35 -8.11
CA GLU A 130 -17.47 4.53 -8.27
C GLU A 130 -17.21 3.01 -8.17
N LYS A 131 -15.94 2.59 -8.21
CA LYS A 131 -15.59 1.17 -8.27
C LYS A 131 -15.38 0.57 -6.89
N GLN A 132 -16.16 -0.46 -6.56
CA GLN A 132 -15.89 -1.32 -5.40
C GLN A 132 -14.62 -2.16 -5.62
N ILE A 133 -13.71 -2.09 -4.66
CA ILE A 133 -12.45 -2.85 -4.65
C ILE A 133 -12.43 -3.94 -3.56
N TYR A 134 -13.31 -3.83 -2.56
CA TYR A 134 -13.47 -4.82 -1.49
C TYR A 134 -14.91 -4.78 -0.93
N PRO A 135 -15.50 -5.94 -0.57
CA PRO A 135 -15.06 -7.29 -0.92
C PRO A 135 -15.07 -7.50 -2.45
N LYS A 136 -14.28 -8.46 -2.94
CA LYS A 136 -14.19 -8.78 -4.38
C LYS A 136 -15.39 -9.57 -4.87
#